data_AF-A0A7X4CEK6-F1
#
_entry.id   AF-A0A7X4CEK6-F1
#
_cell.length_a   1.000
_cell.length_b   1.000
_cell.length_c   1.000
_cell.angle_alpha   90.00
_cell.angle_beta   90.00
_cell.angle_gamma   90.00
#
_symmetry.space_group_name_H-M   'P 1'
#
loop_
_entity.id
_entity.type
_entity.pdbx_description
1 polymer ?
#
loop_
_entity_poly.entity_id
_entity_poly.type
_entity_poly.pdbx_seq_one_letter_code
_entity_poly.pdbx_strand_id
1 'polypeptide(L)'
;MQPRDLVVTARRTVGRGQGKPRQSDLTKALSTAYYAMFHALCWNCADCFIGKNRPARNQDAWQQAYRAVEHGEARKRCSRMEIRNFPEAIQSFADFFVFL
;
A
#
# COMPACT_ATOMS: atom_id res chain seq x y z
N MET A 1 7.70 3.44 7.03
CA MET A 1 7.90 2.04 6.60
C MET A 1 7.88 2.02 5.08
N GLN A 2 8.86 1.41 4.39
CA GLN A 2 8.83 1.43 2.93
C GLN A 2 7.95 0.28 2.41
N PRO A 3 7.06 0.53 1.43
CA PRO A 3 6.22 -0.50 0.83
C PRO A 3 7.01 -1.72 0.34
N ARG A 4 8.19 -1.48 -0.23
CA ARG A 4 9.08 -2.53 -0.75
C ARG A 4 9.54 -3.51 0.34
N ASP A 5 9.82 -3.02 1.55
CA ASP A 5 10.26 -3.87 2.66
C ASP A 5 9.17 -4.85 3.10
N LEU A 6 7.90 -4.43 3.01
CA LEU A 6 6.75 -5.27 3.29
C LEU A 6 6.57 -6.35 2.22
N VAL A 7 6.75 -6.03 0.94
CA VAL A 7 6.74 -7.05 -0.13
C VAL A 7 7.85 -8.09 0.08
N VAL A 8 9.06 -7.65 0.43
CA VAL A 8 10.17 -8.56 0.75
C VAL A 8 9.82 -9.44 1.96
N THR A 9 9.22 -8.86 2.99
CA THR A 9 8.78 -9.57 4.19
C THR A 9 7.72 -10.62 3.85
N ALA A 10 6.70 -10.25 3.07
CA ALA A 10 5.65 -11.17 2.61
C ALA A 10 6.25 -12.38 1.88
N ARG A 11 7.18 -12.15 0.94
CA ARG A 11 7.88 -13.23 0.22
C ARG A 11 8.68 -14.14 1.15
N ARG A 12 9.40 -13.56 2.12
CA ARG A 12 10.18 -14.31 3.10
C ARG A 12 9.31 -15.14 4.02
N THR A 13 8.13 -14.66 4.41
CA THR A 13 7.18 -15.40 5.24
C THR A 13 6.77 -16.72 4.59
N VAL A 14 6.56 -16.73 3.26
CA VAL A 14 6.21 -17.93 2.51
C VAL A 14 7.43 -18.83 2.21
N GLY A 15 8.61 -18.24 2.00
CA GLY A 15 9.83 -18.98 1.61
C GLY A 15 10.69 -19.56 2.74
N ARG A 16 10.19 -19.60 3.98
CA ARG A 16 11.00 -19.89 5.19
C ARG A 16 11.24 -21.37 5.52
N GLY A 17 10.75 -22.31 4.72
CA GLY A 17 10.87 -23.75 5.02
C GLY A 17 11.04 -24.64 3.79
N GLN A 18 11.55 -25.86 4.01
CA GLN A 18 11.50 -26.94 3.01
C GLN A 18 10.08 -27.51 2.96
N GLY A 19 9.43 -27.43 1.80
CA GLY A 19 8.08 -27.96 1.57
C GLY A 19 6.99 -26.88 1.48
N LYS A 20 5.73 -27.32 1.55
CA LYS A 20 4.57 -26.44 1.36
C LYS A 20 4.41 -25.48 2.57
N PRO A 21 4.24 -24.16 2.34
CA PRO A 21 4.02 -23.19 3.40
C PRO A 21 2.77 -23.51 4.23
N ARG A 22 2.82 -23.21 5.54
CA ARG A 22 1.65 -23.35 6.41
C ARG A 22 0.59 -22.32 6.03
N GLN A 23 -0.68 -22.67 6.23
CA GLN A 23 -1.79 -21.75 5.96
C GLN A 23 -1.65 -20.42 6.72
N SER A 24 -1.18 -20.46 7.97
CA SER A 24 -0.92 -19.26 8.78
C SER A 24 0.11 -18.32 8.16
N ASP A 25 1.14 -18.88 7.50
CA ASP A 25 2.20 -18.11 6.86
C ASP A 25 1.70 -17.49 5.55
N LEU A 26 0.84 -18.21 4.81
CA LEU A 26 0.15 -17.68 3.63
C LEU A 26 -0.74 -16.49 4.00
N THR A 27 -1.58 -16.63 5.04
CA THR A 27 -2.44 -15.53 5.51
C THR A 27 -1.62 -14.31 5.95
N LYS A 28 -0.55 -14.52 6.74
CA LYS A 28 0.34 -13.43 7.16
C LYS A 28 1.02 -12.75 5.97
N ALA A 29 1.49 -13.51 4.99
CA ALA A 29 2.11 -12.97 3.80
C ALA A 29 1.13 -12.13 2.97
N LEU A 30 -0.12 -12.60 2.85
CA LEU A 30 -1.18 -11.87 2.15
C LEU A 30 -1.47 -10.53 2.84
N SER A 31 -1.71 -10.53 4.15
CA SER A 31 -1.92 -9.28 4.91
C SER A 31 -0.71 -8.34 4.79
N THR A 32 0.50 -8.89 4.82
CA THR A 32 1.73 -8.07 4.67
C THR A 32 1.81 -7.43 3.29
N ALA A 33 1.48 -8.17 2.24
CA ALA A 33 1.43 -7.63 0.87
C ALA A 33 0.31 -6.59 0.70
N TYR A 34 -0.84 -6.82 1.33
CA TYR A 34 -1.96 -5.87 1.35
C TYR A 34 -1.55 -4.53 1.99
N TYR A 35 -0.93 -4.57 3.18
CA TYR A 35 -0.43 -3.36 3.82
C TYR A 35 0.72 -2.70 3.05
N ALA A 36 1.48 -3.46 2.25
CA ALA A 36 2.45 -2.86 1.33
C ALA A 36 1.76 -1.96 0.29
N MET A 37 0.66 -2.42 -0.31
CA MET A 37 -0.13 -1.61 -1.25
C MET A 37 -0.69 -0.35 -0.59
N PHE A 38 -1.25 -0.49 0.63
CA PHE A 38 -1.75 0.66 1.39
C PHE A 38 -0.63 1.69 1.64
N HIS A 39 0.53 1.25 2.12
CA HIS A 39 1.63 2.16 2.38
C HIS A 39 2.19 2.81 1.10
N ALA A 40 2.09 2.15 -0.05
CA ALA A 40 2.43 2.76 -1.34
C ALA A 40 1.47 3.91 -1.68
N LEU A 41 0.18 3.74 -1.43
CA LEU A 41 -0.81 4.80 -1.57
C LEU A 41 -0.51 5.97 -0.61
N CYS A 42 -0.30 5.71 0.68
CA CYS A 42 0.07 6.73 1.67
C CYS A 42 1.29 7.54 1.24
N TRP A 43 2.32 6.84 0.76
CA TRP A 43 3.55 7.45 0.27
C TRP A 43 3.29 8.36 -0.93
N ASN A 44 2.51 7.88 -1.90
CA ASN A 44 2.17 8.66 -3.09
C ASN A 44 1.35 9.90 -2.73
N CYS A 45 0.38 9.79 -1.81
CA CYS A 45 -0.37 10.94 -1.30
C CYS A 45 0.55 11.99 -0.67
N ALA A 46 1.48 11.57 0.20
CA ALA A 46 2.43 12.48 0.84
C ALA A 46 3.39 13.12 -0.17
N ASP A 47 3.89 12.36 -1.13
CA ASP A 47 4.77 12.84 -2.19
C ASP A 47 4.06 13.81 -3.15
N CYS A 48 2.78 13.61 -3.44
CA CYS A 48 1.98 14.51 -4.27
C CYS A 48 1.58 15.79 -3.52
N PHE A 49 1.28 15.70 -2.22
CA PHE A 49 0.79 16.83 -1.44
C PHE A 49 1.91 17.74 -0.92
N ILE A 50 3.01 17.16 -0.44
CA ILE A 50 4.13 17.90 0.16
C ILE A 50 5.33 18.01 -0.78
N GLY A 51 5.52 17.02 -1.67
CA GLY A 51 6.62 16.98 -2.63
C GLY A 51 7.62 15.85 -2.39
N LYS A 52 8.31 15.49 -3.47
CA LYS A 52 9.25 14.35 -3.55
C LYS A 52 10.69 14.70 -3.17
N ASN A 53 11.07 15.97 -3.26
CA ASN A 53 12.46 16.42 -3.12
C ASN A 53 12.90 16.44 -1.64
N ARG A 54 13.52 15.35 -1.18
CA ARG A 54 13.97 15.18 0.22
C ARG A 54 14.78 16.34 0.83
N PRO A 55 15.74 16.98 0.15
CA PRO A 55 16.51 18.07 0.75
C PRO A 55 15.68 19.34 0.96
N ALA A 56 14.62 19.52 0.18
CA ALA A 56 13.80 20.73 0.15
C ALA A 56 12.43 20.56 0.83
N ARG A 57 11.98 19.31 1.08
CA ARG A 57 10.66 19.05 1.67
C ARG A 57 10.71 19.13 3.20
N ASN A 58 9.67 19.70 3.78
CA ASN A 58 9.45 19.60 5.23
C ASN A 58 9.10 18.14 5.59
N GLN A 59 10.00 17.48 6.33
CA GLN A 59 9.87 16.06 6.66
C GLN A 59 8.70 15.77 7.61
N ASP A 60 8.37 16.69 8.51
CA ASP A 60 7.27 16.50 9.47
C ASP A 60 5.92 16.63 8.78
N ALA A 61 5.77 17.64 7.91
CA ALA A 61 4.57 17.79 7.06
C ALA A 61 4.37 16.55 6.16
N TRP A 62 5.45 16.01 5.59
CA TRP A 62 5.38 14.78 4.79
C TRP A 62 4.92 13.57 5.62
N GLN A 63 5.47 13.40 6.83
CA GLN A 63 5.06 12.32 7.73
C GLN A 63 3.61 12.45 8.16
N GLN A 64 3.13 13.67 8.41
CA GLN A 64 1.74 13.93 8.74
C GLN A 64 0.82 13.55 7.57
N ALA A 65 1.15 13.97 6.34
CA ALA A 65 0.38 13.61 5.16
C ALA A 65 0.36 12.08 4.92
N TYR A 66 1.49 11.41 5.10
CA TYR A 66 1.59 9.95 4.99
C TYR A 66 0.68 9.23 6.00
N ARG A 67 0.59 9.73 7.24
CA ARG A 67 -0.23 9.15 8.32
C ARG A 67 -1.70 9.55 8.26
N ALA A 68 -2.03 10.64 7.57
CA ALA A 68 -3.38 11.16 7.49
C ALA A 68 -4.32 10.31 6.61
N VAL A 69 -3.76 9.47 5.74
CA VAL A 69 -4.56 8.54 4.92
C VAL A 69 -5.12 7.46 5.83
N GLU A 70 -6.44 7.44 5.97
CA GLU A 70 -7.18 6.40 6.68
C GLU A 70 -7.53 5.25 5.71
N HIS A 71 -7.34 4.03 6.18
CA HIS A 71 -7.43 2.83 5.36
C HIS A 71 -8.85 2.52 4.88
N GLY A 72 -9.84 2.58 5.78
CA GLY A 72 -11.25 2.32 5.47
C GLY A 72 -11.81 3.31 4.46
N GLU A 73 -11.54 4.60 4.64
CA GLU A 73 -11.94 5.66 3.73
C GLU A 73 -11.20 5.58 2.39
N ALA A 74 -9.92 5.18 2.37
CA ALA A 74 -9.20 4.90 1.13
C ALA A 74 -9.88 3.76 0.35
N ARG A 75 -10.21 2.65 1.01
CA ARG A 75 -10.92 1.51 0.39
C ARG A 75 -12.29 1.92 -0.15
N LYS A 76 -13.06 2.65 0.66
CA LYS A 76 -14.38 3.17 0.29
C LYS A 76 -14.35 4.14 -0.89
N ARG A 77 -13.29 4.93 -1.04
CA ARG A 77 -13.09 5.79 -2.22
C ARG A 77 -12.70 4.97 -3.45
N CYS A 78 -11.85 3.97 -3.29
CA CYS A 78 -11.48 3.04 -4.36
C CYS A 78 -12.65 2.20 -4.87
N SER A 79 -13.70 1.99 -4.06
CA SER A 79 -14.88 1.23 -4.47
C SER A 79 -15.96 2.07 -5.17
N ARG A 80 -15.77 3.38 -5.35
CA ARG A 80 -16.79 4.23 -5.97
C ARG A 80 -16.69 4.25 -7.49
N MET A 81 -17.81 4.57 -8.15
CA MET A 81 -17.91 4.61 -9.61
C MET A 81 -17.00 5.66 -10.25
N GLU A 82 -16.69 6.73 -9.53
CA GLU A 82 -15.81 7.81 -9.98
C GLU A 82 -14.39 7.31 -10.32
N ILE A 83 -13.97 6.17 -9.76
CA ILE A 83 -12.70 5.53 -10.12
C ILE A 83 -12.62 5.16 -11.61
N ARG A 84 -13.77 4.86 -12.24
CA ARG A 84 -13.83 4.50 -13.67
C ARG A 84 -13.48 5.67 -14.60
N ASN A 85 -13.42 6.89 -14.08
CA ASN A 85 -13.00 8.08 -14.83
C ASN A 85 -11.46 8.26 -14.87
N PHE A 86 -10.70 7.46 -14.12
CA PHE A 86 -9.24 7.53 -14.07
C PHE A 86 -8.60 6.57 -15.08
N PRO A 87 -7.30 6.75 -15.42
CA PRO A 87 -6.55 5.81 -16.24
C PRO A 87 -6.60 4.37 -15.72
N GLU A 88 -6.50 3.40 -16.62
CA GLU A 88 -6.59 1.96 -16.32
C GLU A 88 -5.71 1.53 -15.15
N ALA A 89 -4.47 2.01 -15.07
CA ALA A 89 -3.56 1.67 -13.99
C ALA A 89 -4.10 2.04 -12.58
N ILE A 90 -4.83 3.16 -12.47
CA ILE A 90 -5.48 3.58 -11.21
C ILE A 90 -6.69 2.71 -10.91
N GLN A 91 -7.46 2.35 -11.95
CA GLN A 91 -8.59 1.43 -11.81
C GLN A 91 -8.12 0.06 -11.32
N SER A 92 -7.09 -0.52 -11.95
CA SER A 92 -6.53 -1.80 -11.54
C SER A 92 -6.03 -1.76 -10.09
N PHE A 93 -5.32 -0.69 -9.70
CA PHE A 93 -4.90 -0.52 -8.31
C PHE A 93 -6.10 -0.53 -7.36
N ALA A 94 -7.15 0.24 -7.66
CA ALA A 94 -8.34 0.34 -6.86
C ALA A 94 -9.07 -1.01 -6.74
N ASP A 95 -9.22 -1.72 -7.86
CA ASP A 95 -9.85 -3.04 -7.90
C ASP A 95 -9.08 -4.05 -7.03
N PHE A 96 -7.75 -4.10 -7.14
CA PHE A 96 -6.92 -4.95 -6.25
C PHE A 96 -7.00 -4.53 -4.79
N PHE A 97 -6.99 -3.22 -4.50
CA PHE A 97 -7.03 -2.71 -3.13
C PHE A 97 -8.38 -2.95 -2.43
N VAL A 98 -9.47 -2.96 -3.20
CA VAL A 98 -10.82 -3.28 -2.70
C VAL A 98 -11.04 -4.79 -2.57
N PHE A 99 -10.39 -5.60 -3.41
CA PHE A 99 -10.54 -7.06 -3.38
C PHE A 99 -9.79 -7.72 -2.22
N LEU A 100 -8.57 -7.26 -1.93
CA LEU A 100 -7.72 -7.78 -0.85
C LEU A 100 -8.18 -7.34 0.55
#